data_AF-A0A2E6QQV3-F1
#
_entry.id   AF-A0A2E6QQV3-F1
#
_cell.length_a   1.000
_cell.length_b   1.000
_cell.length_c   1.000
_cell.angle_alpha   90.00
_cell.angle_beta   90.00
_cell.angle_gamma   90.00
#
_symmetry.space_group_name_H-M   'P 1'
#
loop_
_entity.id
_entity.type
_entity.pdbx_description
1 polymer ?
#
loop_
_entity_poly.entity_id
_entity_poly.type
_entity_poly.pdbx_seq_one_letter_code
_entity_poly.pdbx_strand_id
1 'polypeptide(L)'
;MKNLLSFTLILIAFILTQRCSSDLEELESTARNQYKLNVTVGEGGSVSPNANGTYDEGVAITLTATPDEGYEFDRWEGSDADNSGCAMARHCRTAIKMDSDRYVSAFFKIETEEARP
;
A
#
# COMPACT_ATOMS: atom_id res chain seq x y z
N MET A 1 44.13 -35.63 41.48
CA MET A 1 42.91 -35.02 42.06
C MET A 1 42.94 -33.49 41.94
N LYS A 2 43.16 -32.90 40.74
CA LYS A 2 43.19 -31.43 40.56
C LYS A 2 42.40 -30.92 39.35
N ASN A 3 41.78 -31.82 38.58
CA ASN A 3 41.19 -31.48 37.28
C ASN A 3 39.66 -31.40 37.37
N LEU A 4 39.06 -31.96 38.43
CA LEU A 4 37.61 -32.03 38.61
C LEU A 4 36.99 -30.70 39.03
N LEU A 5 37.75 -29.82 39.69
CA LEU A 5 37.33 -28.45 40.03
C LEU A 5 37.39 -27.49 38.83
N SER A 6 38.27 -27.74 37.86
CA SER A 6 38.41 -26.86 36.68
C SER A 6 37.32 -27.11 35.63
N PHE A 7 36.91 -28.37 35.42
CA PHE A 7 35.85 -28.70 34.46
C PHE A 7 34.47 -28.22 34.93
N THR A 8 34.18 -28.30 36.22
CA THR A 8 32.92 -27.80 36.79
C THR A 8 32.87 -26.27 36.81
N LEU A 9 33.98 -25.57 37.06
CA LEU A 9 34.06 -24.11 36.97
C LEU A 9 33.91 -23.59 35.53
N ILE A 10 34.46 -24.29 34.54
CA ILE A 10 34.27 -23.94 33.12
C ILE A 10 32.82 -24.21 32.67
N LEU A 11 32.21 -25.32 33.10
CA LEU A 11 30.81 -25.64 32.80
C LEU A 11 29.84 -24.66 33.49
N ILE A 12 30.08 -24.30 34.75
CA ILE A 12 29.29 -23.31 35.49
C ILE A 12 29.49 -21.91 34.92
N ALA A 13 30.71 -21.54 34.48
CA ALA A 13 30.94 -20.30 33.75
C ALA A 13 30.21 -20.29 32.40
N PHE A 14 30.18 -21.41 31.66
CA PHE A 14 29.43 -21.53 30.41
C PHE A 14 27.91 -21.44 30.64
N ILE A 15 27.38 -22.06 31.71
CA ILE A 15 25.97 -21.99 32.12
C ILE A 15 25.60 -20.60 32.67
N LEU A 16 26.53 -19.89 33.34
CA LEU A 16 26.33 -18.53 33.86
C LEU A 16 26.55 -17.44 32.79
N THR A 17 27.37 -17.67 31.77
CA THR A 17 27.43 -16.81 30.56
C THR A 17 26.26 -17.10 29.63
N GLN A 18 25.70 -18.31 29.63
CA GLN A 18 24.46 -18.63 28.91
C GLN A 18 23.18 -18.13 29.60
N ARG A 19 23.31 -17.34 30.68
CA ARG A 19 22.20 -16.68 31.36
C ARG A 19 22.24 -15.16 31.30
N CYS A 20 23.04 -14.59 30.41
CA CYS A 20 22.91 -13.19 30.02
C CYS A 20 22.54 -13.17 28.54
N SER A 21 21.26 -12.91 28.27
CA SER A 21 20.61 -12.89 26.95
C SER A 21 20.08 -14.24 26.43
N SER A 22 19.19 -14.86 27.20
CA SER A 22 17.99 -15.48 26.60
C SER A 22 17.31 -14.45 25.68
N ASP A 23 17.00 -14.83 24.44
CA ASP A 23 16.18 -14.06 23.49
C ASP A 23 16.78 -12.74 22.96
N LEU A 24 17.83 -12.86 22.14
CA LEU A 24 18.13 -11.88 21.08
C LEU A 24 17.74 -12.43 19.70
N GLU A 25 16.68 -13.22 19.65
CA GLU A 25 15.93 -13.40 18.40
C GLU A 25 14.91 -12.25 18.32
N GLU A 26 15.17 -11.34 17.40
CA GLU A 26 14.13 -10.62 16.68
C GLU A 26 13.19 -9.69 17.48
N LEU A 27 13.76 -8.67 18.13
CA LEU A 27 13.08 -7.36 18.17
C LEU A 27 13.70 -6.46 17.11
N GLU A 28 13.83 -7.00 15.90
CA GLU A 28 13.64 -6.15 14.73
C GLU A 28 12.24 -5.59 14.88
N SER A 29 12.18 -4.32 15.25
CA SER A 29 10.99 -3.50 15.05
C SER A 29 10.71 -3.52 13.55
N THR A 30 9.99 -4.54 13.06
CA THR A 30 9.32 -4.51 11.76
C THR A 30 8.13 -3.56 11.89
N ALA A 31 8.41 -2.31 12.22
CA ALA A 31 7.50 -1.21 12.02
C ALA A 31 7.29 -1.16 10.51
N ARG A 32 6.18 -1.75 10.05
CA ARG A 32 5.80 -1.66 8.65
C ARG A 32 5.55 -0.19 8.36
N ASN A 33 6.30 0.37 7.41
CA ASN A 33 5.99 1.70 6.92
C ASN A 33 4.54 1.68 6.41
N GLN A 34 3.80 2.72 6.76
CA GLN A 34 2.43 2.88 6.32
C GLN A 34 2.26 4.24 5.67
N TYR A 35 1.42 4.28 4.65
CA TYR A 35 1.15 5.49 3.87
C TYR A 35 -0.35 5.73 3.75
N LYS A 36 -0.71 7.01 3.70
CA LYS A 36 -2.10 7.45 3.57
C LYS A 36 -2.49 7.54 2.10
N LEU A 37 -3.65 6.98 1.75
CA LEU A 37 -4.31 7.20 0.48
C LEU A 37 -5.49 8.15 0.68
N ASN A 38 -5.52 9.23 -0.07
CA ASN A 38 -6.64 10.14 -0.20
C ASN A 38 -7.18 10.10 -1.65
N VAL A 39 -8.44 9.69 -1.79
CA VAL A 39 -9.14 9.61 -3.08
C VAL A 39 -10.24 10.66 -3.12
N THR A 40 -10.16 11.55 -4.09
CA THR A 40 -11.19 12.55 -4.40
C THR A 40 -11.86 12.21 -5.73
N VAL A 41 -13.11 12.64 -5.86
CA VAL A 41 -13.95 12.36 -7.02
C VAL A 41 -14.51 13.68 -7.51
N GLY A 42 -14.26 14.01 -8.78
CA GLY A 42 -14.90 15.13 -9.45
C GLY A 42 -16.38 14.86 -9.72
N GLU A 43 -17.13 15.92 -10.08
CA GLU A 43 -18.54 15.78 -10.45
C GLU A 43 -18.71 14.89 -11.70
N GLY A 44 -19.88 14.24 -11.83
CA GLY A 44 -20.22 13.44 -13.01
C GLY A 44 -19.74 11.99 -12.97
N GLY A 45 -19.44 11.45 -11.79
CA GLY A 45 -19.15 10.04 -11.63
C GLY A 45 -18.84 9.64 -10.20
N SER A 46 -18.38 8.40 -10.05
CA SER A 46 -18.07 7.77 -8.78
C SER A 46 -16.77 6.96 -8.85
N VAL A 47 -16.14 6.71 -7.70
CA VAL A 47 -14.99 5.82 -7.56
C VAL A 47 -15.30 4.71 -6.57
N SER A 48 -14.96 3.47 -6.95
CA SER A 48 -15.10 2.28 -6.11
C SER A 48 -13.82 1.45 -6.08
N PRO A 49 -13.42 0.90 -4.91
CA PRO A 49 -14.04 1.10 -3.60
C PRO A 49 -13.73 2.48 -3.00
N ASN A 50 -14.42 2.85 -1.90
CA ASN A 50 -13.96 3.95 -1.05
C ASN A 50 -12.69 3.51 -0.31
N ALA A 51 -11.53 3.86 -0.87
CA ALA A 51 -10.21 3.43 -0.40
C ALA A 51 -9.46 4.52 0.39
N ASN A 52 -10.17 5.51 0.93
CA ASN A 52 -9.54 6.49 1.81
C ASN A 52 -9.08 5.81 3.11
N GLY A 53 -7.79 5.86 3.41
CA GLY A 53 -7.25 5.15 4.58
C GLY A 53 -5.73 5.11 4.65
N THR A 54 -5.22 4.28 5.55
CA THR A 54 -3.80 4.04 5.74
C THR A 54 -3.49 2.58 5.41
N TYR A 55 -2.41 2.35 4.67
CA TYR A 55 -2.06 1.05 4.11
C TYR A 55 -0.59 0.74 4.35
N ASP A 56 -0.26 -0.54 4.49
CA ASP A 56 1.12 -1.00 4.58
C ASP A 56 1.88 -0.69 3.27
N GLU A 57 3.16 -0.38 3.38
CA GLU A 57 4.06 -0.15 2.25
C GLU A 57 4.05 -1.32 1.27
N GLY A 58 4.02 -1.00 -0.03
CA GLY A 58 4.01 -1.96 -1.13
C GLY A 58 2.63 -2.51 -1.47
N VAL A 59 1.59 -2.26 -0.66
CA VAL A 59 0.21 -2.65 -1.00
C VAL A 59 -0.21 -1.96 -2.29
N ALA A 60 -0.83 -2.72 -3.20
CA ALA A 60 -1.42 -2.20 -4.43
C ALA A 60 -2.96 -2.15 -4.31
N ILE A 61 -3.54 -0.98 -4.53
CA ILE A 61 -4.99 -0.73 -4.43
C ILE A 61 -5.53 -0.49 -5.82
N THR A 62 -6.55 -1.24 -6.22
CA THR A 62 -7.23 -1.03 -7.51
C THR A 62 -8.47 -0.17 -7.30
N LEU A 63 -8.55 0.93 -8.04
CA LEU A 63 -9.70 1.83 -8.07
C LEU A 63 -10.39 1.74 -9.43
N THR A 64 -11.71 1.86 -9.42
CA THR A 64 -12.55 1.92 -10.62
C THR A 64 -13.34 3.23 -10.61
N ALA A 65 -13.16 4.06 -11.62
CA ALA A 65 -14.00 5.23 -11.88
C ALA A 65 -15.16 4.83 -12.81
N THR A 66 -16.36 5.23 -12.44
CA THR A 66 -17.60 4.98 -13.19
C THR A 66 -18.26 6.34 -13.47
N PRO A 67 -18.31 6.79 -14.73
CA PRO A 67 -19.04 8.00 -15.10
C PRO A 67 -20.56 7.84 -14.88
N ASP A 68 -21.21 8.93 -14.50
CA ASP A 68 -22.66 9.01 -14.46
C ASP A 68 -23.24 9.15 -15.88
N GLU A 69 -24.57 9.03 -16.02
CA GLU A 69 -25.23 9.21 -17.31
C GLU A 69 -24.99 10.63 -17.87
N GLY A 70 -24.60 10.72 -19.14
CA GLY A 70 -24.23 11.98 -19.80
C GLY A 70 -22.81 12.46 -19.52
N TYR A 71 -21.98 11.65 -18.85
CA TYR A 71 -20.57 11.92 -18.62
C TYR A 71 -19.68 10.80 -19.17
N GLU A 72 -18.45 11.15 -19.48
CA GLU A 72 -17.36 10.23 -19.75
C GLU A 72 -16.19 10.46 -18.79
N PHE A 73 -15.40 9.40 -18.59
CA PHE A 73 -14.19 9.50 -17.79
C PHE A 73 -13.15 10.36 -18.53
N ASP A 74 -12.65 11.40 -17.88
CA ASP A 74 -11.63 12.27 -18.48
C ASP A 74 -10.23 11.76 -18.16
N ARG A 75 -9.88 11.69 -16.86
CA ARG A 75 -8.53 11.28 -16.43
C ARG A 75 -8.45 10.95 -14.94
N TRP A 76 -7.45 10.14 -14.59
CA TRP A 76 -6.90 10.09 -13.24
C TRP A 76 -5.77 11.11 -13.12
N GLU A 77 -5.65 11.70 -11.95
CA GLU A 77 -4.50 12.48 -11.52
C GLU A 77 -3.89 11.83 -10.28
N GLY A 78 -2.55 11.74 -10.22
CA GLY A 78 -1.84 11.15 -9.09
C GLY A 78 -1.83 9.61 -9.02
N SER A 79 -2.32 8.91 -10.06
CA SER A 79 -2.24 7.45 -10.16
C SER A 79 -0.98 6.94 -10.86
N ASP A 80 -0.62 5.66 -10.64
CA ASP A 80 0.57 5.04 -11.26
C ASP A 80 0.33 4.54 -12.69
N ALA A 81 -0.92 4.42 -13.11
CA ALA A 81 -1.24 4.01 -14.48
C ALA A 81 -1.31 5.23 -15.40
N ASP A 82 -0.69 5.11 -16.57
CA ASP A 82 -0.98 5.97 -17.71
C ASP A 82 -2.44 5.73 -18.12
N ASN A 83 -3.25 6.78 -18.22
CA ASN A 83 -4.69 6.75 -18.55
C ASN A 83 -5.04 6.12 -19.93
N SER A 84 -4.08 5.49 -20.59
CA SER A 84 -4.16 4.89 -21.93
C SER A 84 -5.15 3.73 -22.05
N GLY A 85 -5.49 3.07 -20.94
CA GLY A 85 -6.51 2.00 -20.91
C GLY A 85 -7.96 2.48 -20.82
N CYS A 86 -8.19 3.79 -20.66
CA CYS A 86 -9.49 4.33 -20.25
C CYS A 86 -10.19 5.21 -21.28
N ALA A 87 -9.55 5.48 -22.42
CA ALA A 87 -10.03 6.44 -23.41
C ALA A 87 -11.39 6.10 -24.05
N MET A 88 -11.91 4.87 -23.91
CA MET A 88 -13.18 4.42 -24.52
C MET A 88 -13.99 3.50 -23.58
N ALA A 89 -13.63 3.43 -22.29
CA ALA A 89 -14.23 2.47 -21.37
C ALA A 89 -15.30 3.14 -20.49
N ARG A 90 -16.48 2.52 -20.40
CA ARG A 90 -17.54 2.90 -19.43
C ARG A 90 -17.09 2.82 -17.96
N HIS A 91 -15.93 2.22 -17.71
CA HIS A 91 -15.27 2.14 -16.41
C HIS A 91 -13.77 2.24 -16.62
N CYS A 92 -13.10 3.13 -15.89
CA CYS A 92 -11.65 3.23 -15.91
C CYS A 92 -11.06 2.61 -14.66
N ARG A 93 -10.14 1.64 -14.80
CA ARG A 93 -9.41 1.04 -13.68
C ARG A 93 -7.99 1.54 -13.61
N THR A 94 -7.53 1.85 -12.40
CA THR A 94 -6.14 2.22 -12.11
C THR A 94 -5.67 1.49 -10.85
N ALA A 95 -4.36 1.25 -10.76
CA ALA A 95 -3.71 0.67 -9.60
C ALA A 95 -2.81 1.71 -8.93
N ILE A 96 -2.84 1.76 -7.61
CA ILE A 96 -2.05 2.66 -6.78
C ILE A 96 -1.17 1.82 -5.87
N LYS A 97 0.15 1.90 -6.07
CA LYS A 97 1.15 1.31 -5.20
C LYS A 97 1.44 2.26 -4.04
N MET A 98 1.30 1.76 -2.81
CA MET A 98 1.55 2.54 -1.61
C MET A 98 3.05 2.53 -1.27
N ASP A 99 3.83 3.41 -1.89
CA ASP A 99 5.26 3.63 -1.61
C ASP A 99 5.55 4.99 -0.94
N SER A 100 4.51 5.81 -0.82
CA SER A 100 4.50 7.16 -0.26
C SER A 100 3.04 7.55 0.01
N ASP A 101 2.80 8.69 0.69
CA ASP A 101 1.45 9.24 0.78
C ASP A 101 0.91 9.57 -0.61
N ARG A 102 -0.30 9.10 -0.91
CA ARG A 102 -0.92 9.20 -2.24
C ARG A 102 -2.16 10.09 -2.20
N TYR A 103 -2.26 10.94 -3.21
CA TYR A 103 -3.42 11.78 -3.48
C TYR A 103 -3.88 11.51 -4.90
N VAL A 104 -5.05 10.91 -5.05
CA VAL A 104 -5.58 10.44 -6.33
C VAL A 104 -6.92 11.11 -6.59
N SER A 105 -7.08 11.71 -7.76
CA SER A 105 -8.33 12.36 -8.17
C SER A 105 -8.87 11.75 -9.46
N ALA A 106 -10.15 11.40 -9.49
CA ALA A 106 -10.88 11.08 -10.72
C ALA A 106 -11.59 12.31 -11.28
N PHE A 107 -11.43 12.58 -12.57
CA PHE A 107 -12.15 13.63 -13.27
C PHE A 107 -13.04 13.05 -14.37
N PHE A 108 -14.21 13.65 -14.53
CA PHE A 108 -15.20 13.33 -15.56
C PHE A 108 -15.54 14.59 -16.35
N LYS A 109 -16.02 14.42 -17.57
CA LYS A 109 -16.49 15.51 -18.43
C LYS A 109 -17.80 15.10 -19.10
N ILE A 110 -18.61 16.10 -19.46
CA ILE A 110 -19.89 15.85 -20.14
C ILE A 110 -19.61 15.18 -21.48
N GLU A 111 -20.31 14.07 -21.75
CA GLU A 111 -20.26 13.38 -23.04
C GLU A 111 -20.80 14.33 -24.11
N THR A 112 -19.98 14.67 -25.09
CA THR A 112 -20.38 15.59 -26.16
C THR A 112 -20.92 14.78 -27.34
N GLU A 113 -22.18 15.02 -27.71
CA GLU A 113 -22.93 14.28 -28.75
C GLU A 113 -22.25 14.29 -30.15
N GLU A 114 -21.26 15.15 -30.40
CA GLU A 114 -20.55 15.23 -31.69
C GLU A 114 -19.69 13.99 -32.02
N ALA A 115 -19.54 13.04 -31.10
CA ALA A 115 -18.74 11.84 -31.29
C ALA A 115 -19.55 10.54 -31.51
N ARG A 116 -20.87 10.60 -31.75
CA ARG A 116 -21.67 9.42 -32.07
C ARG A 116 -21.58 9.09 -33.58
N PRO A 117 -20.98 7.96 -34.01
CA PRO A 117 -20.98 7.54 -35.41
C PRO A 117 -22.38 7.10 -35.89
#